data_AF-A0A4Q2KGV5-F1
#
_entry.id   AF-A0A4Q2KGV5-F1
#
_cell.length_a   1.000
_cell.length_b   1.000
_cell.length_c   1.000
_cell.angle_alpha   90.00
_cell.angle_beta   90.00
_cell.angle_gamma   90.00
#
_symmetry.space_group_name_H-M   'P 1'
#
loop_
_entity.id
_entity.type
_entity.pdbx_description
1 polymer ?
#
loop_
_entity_poly.entity_id
_entity_poly.type
_entity_poly.pdbx_seq_one_letter_code
_entity_poly.pdbx_strand_id
1 'polypeptide(L)'
;MKYLTKEWLIQYKLSYINSVTKKSKQAQTQNIVYYNNLYRNRYLKFIEIEKSDEIYSDPCKDLELCEQRMNEQGITEEERKLRKCIYRYYAKTCEKRIAAGAPFVFDENHAARKFEEGLRQKIELLQHMPPTILDKVADIGVFAFGYVSEEVKRLLKPYCGELKRQCKGVLKQAERETEKAEKYLTKRLGVSEYTELFLTDIIFENEDIYLLFDNGEKLLIKNGEILEREEEKLFAWNADIPNSGWSMVIAAELYRTDKKFEIHFLMENRNEYERYTVWYLTFRGTDIQEIITPNNEFRFK
;
A
#
# COMPACT_ATOMS: atom_id res chain seq x y z
N MET A 1 22.95 11.19 -1.29
CA MET A 1 22.47 10.97 -2.68
C MET A 1 21.38 9.94 -2.60
N LYS A 2 20.19 10.18 -3.16
CA LYS A 2 19.06 9.24 -3.07
C LYS A 2 19.02 8.32 -4.29
N TYR A 3 18.82 7.01 -4.10
CA TYR A 3 18.68 6.07 -5.20
C TYR A 3 17.20 5.79 -5.50
N LEU A 4 16.40 5.54 -4.46
CA LEU A 4 14.98 5.19 -4.55
C LEU A 4 14.10 6.45 -4.68
N THR A 5 14.18 7.09 -5.85
CA THR A 5 13.51 8.35 -6.16
C THR A 5 12.07 8.17 -6.68
N LYS A 6 11.30 9.27 -6.77
CA LYS A 6 10.00 9.32 -7.46
C LYS A 6 10.09 8.82 -8.91
N GLU A 7 11.14 9.20 -9.63
CA GLU A 7 11.38 8.75 -11.01
C GLU A 7 11.67 7.24 -11.05
N TRP A 8 12.48 6.73 -10.13
CA TRP A 8 12.69 5.29 -9.98
C TRP A 8 11.38 4.55 -9.73
N LEU A 9 10.46 5.09 -8.91
CA LEU A 9 9.16 4.49 -8.64
C LEU A 9 8.28 4.44 -9.90
N ILE A 10 8.23 5.51 -10.69
CA ILE A 10 7.50 5.56 -11.97
C ILE A 10 8.04 4.47 -12.91
N GLN A 11 9.36 4.40 -13.09
CA GLN A 11 10.01 3.40 -13.93
C GLN A 11 9.77 1.97 -13.41
N TYR A 12 9.82 1.79 -12.09
CA TYR A 12 9.55 0.51 -11.45
C TYR A 12 8.12 0.06 -11.73
N LYS A 13 7.12 0.92 -11.50
CA LYS A 13 5.70 0.65 -11.83
C LYS A 13 5.51 0.34 -13.32
N LEU A 14 6.14 1.12 -14.21
CA LEU A 14 6.09 0.88 -15.67
C LEU A 14 6.71 -0.45 -16.09
N SER A 15 7.75 -0.93 -15.40
CA SER A 15 8.45 -2.17 -15.73
C SER A 15 7.58 -3.43 -15.66
N TYR A 16 6.44 -3.37 -14.96
CA TYR A 16 5.47 -4.47 -14.85
C TYR A 16 4.30 -4.37 -15.84
N ILE A 17 4.19 -3.28 -16.61
CA ILE A 17 3.03 -3.07 -17.49
C ILE A 17 2.91 -4.17 -18.54
N ASN A 18 4.03 -4.68 -19.06
CA ASN A 18 3.98 -5.82 -19.99
C ASN A 18 3.41 -7.09 -19.35
N SER A 19 3.60 -7.38 -18.06
CA SER A 19 3.03 -8.62 -17.47
C SER A 19 1.51 -8.52 -17.25
N VAL A 20 0.99 -7.33 -17.00
CA VAL A 20 -0.43 -7.12 -16.66
C VAL A 20 -1.32 -6.76 -17.85
N THR A 21 -0.73 -6.68 -19.05
CA THR A 21 -1.45 -6.32 -20.28
C THR A 21 -1.64 -7.51 -21.20
N LYS A 22 -2.76 -7.54 -21.92
CA LYS A 22 -3.13 -8.57 -22.89
C LYS A 22 -3.30 -7.95 -24.27
N LYS A 23 -3.14 -8.78 -25.30
CA LYS A 23 -3.34 -8.37 -26.68
C LYS A 23 -4.82 -8.37 -27.01
N SER A 24 -5.28 -7.37 -27.75
CA SER A 24 -6.65 -7.30 -28.28
C SER A 24 -6.64 -6.71 -29.69
N LYS A 25 -7.35 -7.35 -30.62
CA LYS A 25 -7.57 -6.78 -31.96
C LYS A 25 -8.38 -5.49 -31.88
N GLN A 26 -9.29 -5.38 -30.92
CA GLN A 26 -10.11 -4.18 -30.71
C GLN A 26 -9.32 -3.00 -30.13
N ALA A 27 -8.07 -3.21 -29.69
CA ALA A 27 -7.16 -2.17 -29.24
C ALA A 27 -6.23 -1.65 -30.35
N GLN A 28 -6.42 -2.07 -31.61
CA GLN A 28 -5.64 -1.59 -32.76
C GLN A 28 -6.12 -0.23 -33.28
N THR A 29 -7.37 0.13 -33.03
CA THR A 29 -7.99 1.38 -33.44
C THR A 29 -8.80 1.94 -32.28
N GLN A 30 -9.06 3.25 -32.29
CA GLN A 30 -9.99 3.84 -31.33
C GLN A 30 -11.38 3.23 -31.55
N ASN A 31 -11.97 2.67 -30.50
CA ASN A 31 -13.27 2.03 -30.55
C ASN A 31 -14.04 2.37 -29.26
N ILE A 32 -14.89 3.39 -29.36
CA ILE A 32 -15.65 3.91 -28.22
C ILE A 32 -16.61 2.86 -27.64
N VAL A 33 -17.19 2.00 -28.47
CA VAL A 33 -18.08 0.93 -28.01
C VAL A 33 -17.29 -0.10 -27.19
N TYR A 34 -16.09 -0.46 -27.63
CA TYR A 34 -15.22 -1.37 -26.90
C TYR A 34 -14.77 -0.75 -25.57
N TYR A 35 -14.32 0.51 -25.57
CA TYR A 35 -13.96 1.23 -24.36
C TYR A 35 -15.12 1.28 -23.36
N ASN A 36 -16.32 1.69 -23.79
CA ASN A 36 -17.49 1.78 -22.92
C ASN A 36 -17.89 0.43 -22.33
N ASN A 37 -17.77 -0.66 -23.10
CA ASN A 37 -18.02 -2.01 -22.61
C ASN A 37 -16.97 -2.42 -21.55
N LEU A 38 -15.69 -2.13 -21.77
CA LEU A 38 -14.64 -2.38 -20.78
C LEU A 38 -14.88 -1.59 -19.50
N TYR A 39 -15.14 -0.28 -19.63
CA TYR A 39 -15.44 0.60 -18.51
C TYR A 39 -16.61 0.05 -17.69
N ARG A 40 -17.76 -0.19 -18.31
CA ARG A 40 -18.96 -0.69 -17.62
C ARG A 40 -18.70 -2.00 -16.90
N ASN A 41 -18.05 -2.96 -17.55
CA ASN A 41 -17.77 -4.26 -16.96
C ASN A 41 -16.80 -4.16 -15.78
N ARG A 42 -15.79 -3.27 -15.87
CA ARG A 42 -14.82 -3.05 -14.80
C ARG A 42 -15.43 -2.28 -13.63
N TYR A 43 -16.24 -1.27 -13.91
CA TYR A 43 -16.98 -0.51 -12.93
C TYR A 43 -17.91 -1.41 -12.12
N LEU A 44 -18.79 -2.18 -12.77
CA LEU A 44 -19.74 -3.05 -12.08
C LEU A 44 -19.02 -4.09 -11.20
N LYS A 45 -17.96 -4.70 -11.71
CA LYS A 45 -17.14 -5.64 -10.94
C LYS A 45 -16.45 -4.97 -9.76
N PHE A 46 -15.95 -3.74 -9.93
CA PHE A 46 -15.33 -2.99 -8.85
C PHE A 46 -16.34 -2.69 -7.74
N ILE A 47 -17.53 -2.17 -8.08
CA ILE A 47 -18.60 -1.90 -7.11
C ILE A 47 -19.03 -3.18 -6.38
N GLU A 48 -19.17 -4.30 -7.10
CA GLU A 48 -19.50 -5.60 -6.48
C GLU A 48 -18.47 -6.04 -5.45
N ILE A 49 -17.17 -5.92 -5.77
CA ILE A 49 -16.07 -6.26 -4.86
C ILE A 49 -16.07 -5.34 -3.65
N GLU A 50 -16.11 -4.01 -3.84
CA GLU A 50 -16.11 -3.04 -2.74
C GLU A 50 -17.31 -3.22 -1.81
N LYS A 51 -18.48 -3.53 -2.36
CA LYS A 51 -19.70 -3.79 -1.58
C LYS A 51 -19.63 -5.09 -0.78
N SER A 52 -18.85 -6.07 -1.25
CA SER A 52 -18.68 -7.37 -0.60
C SER A 52 -17.66 -7.38 0.54
N ASP A 53 -16.98 -6.25 0.78
CA ASP A 53 -16.01 -6.13 1.86
C ASP A 53 -16.67 -6.39 3.23
N GLU A 54 -16.00 -7.20 4.06
CA GLU A 54 -16.47 -7.57 5.40
C GLU A 54 -16.75 -6.33 6.26
N ILE A 55 -16.08 -5.20 6.00
CA ILE A 55 -16.28 -3.95 6.75
C ILE A 55 -17.74 -3.48 6.75
N TYR A 56 -18.51 -3.78 5.70
CA TYR A 56 -19.93 -3.46 5.56
C TYR A 56 -20.86 -4.55 6.13
N SER A 57 -20.32 -5.64 6.70
CA SER A 57 -21.11 -6.63 7.44
C SER A 57 -21.64 -6.05 8.75
N ASP A 58 -22.63 -6.73 9.32
CA ASP A 58 -23.19 -6.40 10.63
C ASP A 58 -22.51 -7.27 11.70
N PRO A 59 -21.48 -6.75 12.39
CA PRO A 59 -20.70 -7.55 13.33
C PRO A 59 -21.56 -8.08 14.50
N CYS A 60 -22.62 -7.36 14.89
CA CYS A 60 -23.52 -7.81 15.94
C CYS A 60 -24.32 -9.04 15.49
N LYS A 61 -24.88 -9.02 14.27
CA LYS A 61 -25.58 -10.20 13.71
C LYS A 61 -24.65 -11.38 13.47
N ASP A 62 -23.43 -11.11 13.01
CA ASP A 62 -22.43 -12.17 12.80
C ASP A 62 -22.07 -12.84 14.15
N LEU A 63 -21.93 -12.06 15.22
CA LEU A 63 -21.71 -12.58 16.57
C LEU A 63 -22.89 -13.38 17.11
N GLU A 64 -24.13 -12.92 16.90
CA GLU A 64 -25.34 -13.67 17.25
C GLU A 64 -25.38 -15.04 16.53
N LEU A 65 -25.03 -15.07 15.24
CA LEU A 65 -24.98 -16.31 14.47
C LEU A 65 -23.87 -17.25 14.98
N CYS A 66 -22.71 -16.70 15.33
CA CYS A 66 -21.63 -17.46 15.96
C CYS A 66 -22.05 -18.05 17.31
N GLU A 67 -22.78 -17.29 18.12
CA GLU A 67 -23.32 -17.77 19.40
C GLU A 67 -24.36 -18.89 19.21
N GLN A 68 -25.26 -18.75 18.24
CA GLN A 68 -26.22 -19.80 17.88
C GLN A 68 -25.51 -21.09 17.45
N ARG A 69 -24.49 -20.98 16.58
CA ARG A 69 -23.67 -22.13 16.14
C ARG A 69 -22.90 -22.75 17.29
N MET A 70 -22.36 -21.96 18.21
CA MET A 70 -21.68 -22.47 19.42
C MET A 70 -22.64 -23.28 20.30
N ASN A 71 -23.93 -22.93 20.31
CA ASN A 71 -24.96 -23.56 21.13
C ASN A 71 -25.79 -24.61 20.39
N GLU A 72 -25.41 -24.98 19.16
CA GLU A 72 -26.11 -25.97 18.34
C GLU A 72 -26.23 -27.33 19.04
N GLN A 73 -27.38 -27.99 18.86
CA GLN A 73 -27.61 -29.34 19.38
C GLN A 73 -26.96 -30.38 18.48
N GLY A 74 -26.42 -31.46 19.07
CA GLY A 74 -25.83 -32.56 18.31
C GLY A 74 -24.35 -32.40 17.94
N ILE A 75 -23.69 -31.31 18.35
CA ILE A 75 -22.23 -31.14 18.20
C ILE A 75 -21.47 -31.74 19.38
N THR A 76 -20.24 -32.19 19.14
CA THR A 76 -19.34 -32.72 20.17
C THR A 76 -18.83 -31.61 21.10
N GLU A 77 -18.30 -31.99 22.26
CA GLU A 77 -17.74 -31.03 23.22
C GLU A 77 -16.44 -30.37 22.68
N GLU A 78 -15.64 -31.12 21.92
CA GLU A 78 -14.44 -30.60 21.25
C GLU A 78 -14.80 -29.53 20.22
N GLU A 79 -15.83 -29.79 19.40
CA GLU A 79 -16.34 -28.82 18.42
C GLU A 79 -16.90 -27.57 19.11
N ARG A 80 -17.63 -27.75 20.22
CA ARG A 80 -18.14 -26.63 21.03
C ARG A 80 -17.01 -25.76 21.58
N LYS A 81 -15.94 -26.38 22.07
CA LYS A 81 -14.73 -25.67 22.53
C LYS A 81 -14.06 -24.89 21.40
N LEU A 82 -13.90 -25.51 20.22
CA LEU A 82 -13.34 -24.83 19.05
C LEU A 82 -14.18 -23.62 18.63
N ARG A 83 -15.50 -23.78 18.52
CA ARG A 83 -16.43 -22.68 18.20
C ARG A 83 -16.37 -21.55 19.21
N LYS A 84 -16.22 -21.88 20.50
CA LYS A 84 -16.05 -20.87 21.58
C LYS A 84 -14.74 -20.09 21.44
N CYS A 85 -13.65 -20.74 21.04
CA CYS A 85 -12.39 -20.04 20.73
C CYS A 85 -12.55 -19.09 19.54
N ILE A 86 -13.20 -19.54 18.46
CA ILE A 86 -13.49 -18.71 17.29
C ILE A 86 -14.36 -17.51 17.66
N TYR A 87 -15.44 -17.73 18.41
CA TYR A 87 -16.33 -16.66 18.88
C TYR A 87 -15.57 -15.61 19.67
N ARG A 88 -14.73 -16.01 20.63
CA ARG A 88 -13.95 -15.07 21.45
C ARG A 88 -12.97 -14.24 20.62
N TYR A 89 -12.29 -14.88 19.66
CA TYR A 89 -11.40 -14.19 18.75
C TYR A 89 -12.16 -13.16 17.91
N TYR A 90 -13.28 -13.57 17.31
CA TYR A 90 -14.09 -12.71 16.46
C TYR A 90 -14.77 -11.57 17.25
N ALA A 91 -15.22 -11.83 18.48
CA ALA A 91 -15.76 -10.80 19.37
C ALA A 91 -14.72 -9.69 19.62
N LYS A 92 -13.46 -10.06 19.93
CA LYS A 92 -12.37 -9.09 20.13
C LYS A 92 -12.10 -8.25 18.88
N THR A 93 -12.17 -8.83 17.68
CA THR A 93 -11.99 -8.06 16.43
C THR A 93 -13.19 -7.15 16.14
N CYS A 94 -14.41 -7.61 16.43
CA CYS A 94 -15.63 -6.82 16.23
C CYS A 94 -15.79 -5.66 17.22
N GLU A 95 -15.23 -5.74 18.43
CA GLU A 95 -15.32 -4.68 19.44
C GLU A 95 -14.88 -3.31 18.90
N LYS A 96 -13.76 -3.24 18.17
CA LYS A 96 -13.26 -2.00 17.59
C LYS A 96 -14.17 -1.48 16.48
N ARG A 97 -14.63 -2.36 15.57
CA ARG A 97 -15.57 -2.03 14.49
C ARG A 97 -16.91 -1.51 15.02
N ILE A 98 -17.46 -2.15 16.04
CA ILE A 98 -18.71 -1.73 16.70
C ILE A 98 -18.51 -0.36 17.36
N ALA A 99 -17.40 -0.17 18.10
CA ALA A 99 -17.08 1.11 18.72
C ALA A 99 -16.88 2.24 17.68
N ALA A 100 -16.39 1.90 16.48
CA ALA A 100 -16.25 2.82 15.36
C ALA A 100 -17.57 3.13 14.62
N GLY A 101 -18.67 2.47 14.97
CA GLY A 101 -20.01 2.75 14.45
C GLY A 101 -20.55 1.75 13.43
N ALA A 102 -19.99 0.54 13.34
CA ALA A 102 -20.54 -0.52 12.50
C ALA A 102 -21.98 -0.94 12.92
N PRO A 103 -22.84 -1.41 11.99
CA PRO A 103 -22.57 -1.61 10.56
C PRO A 103 -22.48 -0.30 9.78
N PHE A 104 -21.52 -0.22 8.86
CA PHE A 104 -21.40 0.88 7.93
C PHE A 104 -22.31 0.68 6.71
N VAL A 105 -22.85 1.78 6.17
CA VAL A 105 -23.63 1.74 4.93
C VAL A 105 -22.68 1.92 3.75
N PHE A 106 -22.74 1.01 2.79
CA PHE A 106 -21.97 1.12 1.54
C PHE A 106 -22.41 2.34 0.72
N ASP A 107 -21.47 3.25 0.45
CA ASP A 107 -21.69 4.42 -0.42
C ASP A 107 -21.19 4.11 -1.84
N GLU A 108 -22.13 3.77 -2.73
CA GLU A 108 -21.82 3.49 -4.14
C GLU A 108 -21.25 4.71 -4.88
N ASN A 109 -21.66 5.94 -4.52
CA ASN A 109 -21.11 7.14 -5.16
C ASN A 109 -19.65 7.36 -4.74
N HIS A 110 -19.32 7.03 -3.49
CA HIS A 110 -17.94 7.06 -3.02
C HIS A 110 -17.10 6.00 -3.75
N ALA A 111 -17.57 4.76 -3.84
CA ALA A 111 -16.89 3.70 -4.59
C ALA A 111 -16.74 4.06 -6.08
N ALA A 112 -17.74 4.70 -6.69
CA ALA A 112 -17.65 5.19 -8.06
C ALA A 112 -16.51 6.21 -8.25
N ARG A 113 -16.36 7.15 -7.30
CA ARG A 113 -15.25 8.12 -7.33
C ARG A 113 -13.89 7.42 -7.19
N LYS A 114 -13.77 6.42 -6.31
CA LYS A 114 -12.54 5.62 -6.15
C LYS A 114 -12.16 4.93 -7.46
N PHE A 115 -13.14 4.35 -8.15
CA PHE A 115 -12.91 3.71 -9.45
C PHE A 115 -12.38 4.69 -10.51
N GLU A 116 -13.02 5.86 -10.65
CA GLU A 116 -12.60 6.90 -11.60
C GLU A 116 -11.19 7.39 -11.30
N GLU A 117 -10.91 7.62 -10.02
CA GLU A 117 -9.62 8.10 -9.55
C GLU A 117 -8.50 7.06 -9.83
N GLY A 118 -8.75 5.78 -9.56
CA GLY A 118 -7.81 4.71 -9.90
C GLY A 118 -7.57 4.58 -11.41
N LEU A 119 -8.61 4.77 -12.24
CA LEU A 119 -8.46 4.79 -13.70
C LEU A 119 -7.62 5.97 -14.16
N ARG A 120 -7.90 7.18 -13.65
CA ARG A 120 -7.16 8.41 -13.94
C ARG A 120 -5.67 8.24 -13.64
N GLN A 121 -5.35 7.78 -12.44
CA GLN A 121 -3.97 7.55 -11.99
C GLN A 121 -3.23 6.54 -12.86
N LYS A 122 -3.92 5.49 -13.31
CA LYS A 122 -3.33 4.51 -14.20
C LYS A 122 -3.03 5.11 -15.58
N ILE A 123 -3.93 5.94 -16.10
CA ILE A 123 -3.69 6.67 -17.36
C ILE A 123 -2.48 7.60 -17.21
N GLU A 124 -2.39 8.35 -16.10
CA GLU A 124 -1.26 9.24 -15.80
C GLU A 124 0.07 8.48 -15.75
N LEU A 125 0.12 7.34 -15.06
CA LEU A 125 1.30 6.48 -15.07
C LEU A 125 1.68 6.07 -16.50
N LEU A 126 0.71 5.64 -17.31
CA LEU A 126 0.98 5.20 -18.69
C LEU A 126 1.49 6.35 -19.58
N GLN A 127 1.12 7.60 -19.29
CA GLN A 127 1.62 8.77 -20.04
C GLN A 127 3.12 9.02 -19.86
N HIS A 128 3.77 8.44 -18.84
CA HIS A 128 5.23 8.46 -18.70
C HIS A 128 5.96 7.50 -19.66
N MET A 129 5.24 6.74 -20.49
CA MET A 129 5.87 5.90 -21.52
C MET A 129 6.54 6.76 -22.61
N PRO A 130 7.59 6.23 -23.27
CA PRO A 130 8.24 6.95 -24.36
C PRO A 130 7.28 7.13 -25.55
N PRO A 131 7.43 8.22 -26.33
CA PRO A 131 6.64 8.48 -27.53
C PRO A 131 6.63 7.30 -28.51
N THR A 132 7.74 6.58 -28.63
CA THR A 132 7.87 5.38 -29.47
C THR A 132 6.83 4.30 -29.17
N ILE A 133 6.26 4.27 -27.96
CA ILE A 133 5.18 3.37 -27.58
C ILE A 133 3.84 4.11 -27.61
N LEU A 134 3.76 5.31 -27.03
CA LEU A 134 2.51 6.08 -26.93
C LEU A 134 1.91 6.41 -28.30
N ASP A 135 2.72 6.74 -29.29
CA ASP A 135 2.26 7.05 -30.65
C ASP A 135 1.62 5.83 -31.35
N LYS A 136 1.81 4.62 -30.80
CA LYS A 136 1.22 3.36 -31.29
C LYS A 136 0.00 2.92 -30.48
N VAL A 137 -0.30 3.61 -29.38
CA VAL A 137 -1.48 3.35 -28.56
C VAL A 137 -2.67 4.06 -29.19
N ALA A 138 -3.64 3.28 -29.67
CA ALA A 138 -4.84 3.85 -30.27
C ALA A 138 -5.81 4.46 -29.25
N ASP A 139 -5.82 3.94 -28.01
CA ASP A 139 -6.68 4.40 -26.92
C ASP A 139 -6.00 4.09 -25.57
N ILE A 140 -5.64 5.15 -24.84
CA ILE A 140 -4.95 5.04 -23.54
C ILE A 140 -5.86 4.49 -22.43
N GLY A 141 -7.17 4.68 -22.54
CA GLY A 141 -8.14 4.14 -21.59
C GLY A 141 -8.30 2.62 -21.76
N VAL A 142 -8.34 2.13 -22.99
CA VAL A 142 -8.29 0.68 -23.28
C VAL A 142 -6.98 0.08 -22.77
N PHE A 143 -5.86 0.80 -22.93
CA PHE A 143 -4.57 0.41 -22.35
C PHE A 143 -4.60 0.38 -20.82
N ALA A 144 -5.20 1.38 -20.17
CA ALA A 144 -5.40 1.41 -18.72
C ALA A 144 -6.26 0.22 -18.24
N PHE A 145 -7.20 -0.30 -19.04
CA PHE A 145 -7.90 -1.55 -18.72
C PHE A 145 -7.10 -2.83 -18.96
N GLY A 146 -5.86 -2.70 -19.43
CA GLY A 146 -4.91 -3.79 -19.61
C GLY A 146 -4.94 -4.41 -21.00
N TYR A 147 -5.45 -3.71 -22.02
CA TYR A 147 -5.52 -4.23 -23.39
C TYR A 147 -4.74 -3.35 -24.37
N VAL A 148 -3.94 -3.98 -25.22
CA VAL A 148 -3.11 -3.29 -26.22
C VAL A 148 -3.13 -4.01 -27.56
N SER A 149 -2.74 -3.31 -28.63
CA SER A 149 -2.48 -3.93 -29.93
C SER A 149 -1.28 -4.89 -29.87
N GLU A 150 -1.14 -5.77 -30.86
CA GLU A 150 0.03 -6.64 -31.00
C GLU A 150 1.33 -5.83 -31.15
N GLU A 151 1.28 -4.72 -31.90
CA GLU A 151 2.43 -3.83 -32.11
C GLU A 151 2.90 -3.22 -30.79
N VAL A 152 1.98 -2.60 -30.03
CA VAL A 152 2.30 -2.04 -28.70
C VAL A 152 2.82 -3.13 -27.77
N LYS A 153 2.20 -4.31 -27.77
CA LYS A 153 2.66 -5.44 -26.94
C LYS A 153 4.11 -5.82 -27.23
N ARG A 154 4.49 -5.86 -28.52
CA ARG A 154 5.85 -6.17 -28.95
C ARG A 154 6.85 -5.11 -28.50
N LEU A 155 6.46 -3.83 -28.49
CA LEU A 155 7.31 -2.72 -28.02
C LEU A 155 7.43 -2.68 -26.49
N LEU A 156 6.36 -3.01 -25.76
CA LEU A 156 6.36 -3.06 -24.31
C LEU A 156 7.34 -4.10 -23.77
N LYS A 157 7.48 -5.26 -24.42
CA LYS A 157 8.34 -6.35 -23.94
C LYS A 157 9.81 -5.94 -23.71
N PRO A 158 10.55 -5.41 -24.72
CA PRO A 158 11.93 -4.96 -24.51
C PRO A 158 12.01 -3.74 -23.60
N TYR A 159 11.09 -2.77 -23.74
CA TYR A 159 11.08 -1.56 -22.90
C TYR A 159 10.92 -1.87 -21.41
N CYS A 160 9.89 -2.64 -21.05
CA CYS A 160 9.65 -3.05 -19.66
C CYS A 160 10.79 -3.94 -19.13
N GLY A 161 11.36 -4.78 -20.01
CA GLY A 161 12.52 -5.60 -19.67
C GLY A 161 13.75 -4.77 -19.31
N GLU A 162 14.01 -3.69 -20.04
CA GLU A 162 15.11 -2.77 -19.76
C GLU A 162 14.88 -2.00 -18.46
N LEU A 163 13.71 -1.40 -18.26
CA LEU A 163 13.37 -0.72 -17.01
C LEU A 163 13.54 -1.65 -15.81
N LYS A 164 13.07 -2.89 -15.91
CA LYS A 164 13.22 -3.87 -14.83
C LYS A 164 14.68 -4.14 -14.48
N ARG A 165 15.58 -4.19 -15.48
CA ARG A 165 17.02 -4.34 -15.24
C ARG A 165 17.61 -3.10 -14.56
N GLN A 166 17.26 -1.92 -15.05
CA GLN A 166 17.74 -0.64 -14.51
C GLN A 166 17.27 -0.43 -13.06
N CYS A 167 15.97 -0.54 -12.80
CA CYS A 167 15.40 -0.42 -11.46
C CYS A 167 15.99 -1.43 -10.48
N LYS A 168 16.25 -2.68 -10.92
CA LYS A 168 16.93 -3.70 -10.10
C LYS A 168 18.38 -3.33 -9.80
N GLY A 169 19.09 -2.70 -10.75
CA GLY A 169 20.44 -2.20 -10.53
C GLY A 169 20.47 -1.08 -9.48
N VAL A 170 19.56 -0.12 -9.59
CA VAL A 170 19.39 0.99 -8.63
C VAL A 170 19.03 0.46 -7.25
N LEU A 171 18.06 -0.45 -7.15
CA LEU A 171 17.64 -1.06 -5.88
C LEU A 171 18.81 -1.77 -5.19
N LYS A 172 19.55 -2.60 -5.92
CA LYS A 172 20.74 -3.27 -5.38
C LYS A 172 21.81 -2.30 -4.89
N GLN A 173 21.95 -1.15 -5.54
CA GLN A 173 22.90 -0.14 -5.11
C GLN A 173 22.42 0.55 -3.84
N ALA A 174 21.14 0.88 -3.73
CA ALA A 174 20.52 1.41 -2.51
C ALA A 174 20.66 0.45 -1.31
N GLU A 175 20.37 -0.84 -1.54
CA GLU A 175 20.54 -1.91 -0.55
C GLU A 175 21.99 -1.99 -0.06
N ARG A 176 22.97 -1.95 -0.98
CA ARG A 176 24.41 -1.98 -0.61
C ARG A 176 24.84 -0.79 0.23
N GLU A 177 24.40 0.42 -0.10
CA GLU A 177 24.74 1.61 0.69
C GLU A 177 24.06 1.58 2.06
N THR A 178 22.80 1.11 2.10
CA THR A 178 22.05 0.86 3.34
C THR A 178 22.78 -0.13 4.23
N GLU A 179 23.17 -1.30 3.72
CA GLU A 179 23.92 -2.31 4.46
C GLU A 179 25.28 -1.80 4.97
N LYS A 180 25.95 -0.93 4.22
CA LYS A 180 27.19 -0.29 4.68
C LYS A 180 26.94 0.66 5.84
N ALA A 181 25.88 1.45 5.78
CA ALA A 181 25.50 2.37 6.85
C ALA A 181 25.07 1.62 8.11
N GLU A 182 24.24 0.58 7.97
CA GLU A 182 23.71 -0.22 9.09
C GLU A 182 24.80 -0.83 9.97
N LYS A 183 25.97 -1.18 9.41
CA LYS A 183 27.12 -1.72 10.18
C LYS A 183 27.62 -0.79 11.27
N TYR A 184 27.28 0.49 11.20
CA TYR A 184 27.69 1.49 12.17
C TYR A 184 26.59 1.88 13.16
N LEU A 185 25.36 1.42 12.96
CA LEU A 185 24.30 1.58 13.95
C LEU A 185 24.60 0.75 15.19
N THR A 186 24.07 1.17 16.34
CA THR A 186 24.22 0.38 17.58
C THR A 186 23.58 -1.01 17.45
N LYS A 187 22.48 -1.11 16.69
CA LYS A 187 21.82 -2.36 16.33
C LYS A 187 21.47 -2.31 14.85
N ARG A 188 21.63 -3.45 14.16
CA ARG A 188 21.16 -3.57 12.78
C ARG A 188 19.65 -3.45 12.75
N LEU A 189 19.12 -2.67 11.81
CA LEU A 189 17.72 -2.34 11.73
C LEU A 189 16.94 -3.20 10.73
N GLY A 190 17.55 -3.56 9.59
CA GLY A 190 16.79 -4.13 8.49
C GLY A 190 15.91 -3.08 7.83
N VAL A 191 16.48 -1.93 7.43
CA VAL A 191 15.73 -0.76 6.89
C VAL A 191 14.70 -1.13 5.81
N SER A 192 14.99 -2.13 4.98
CA SER A 192 14.06 -2.62 3.95
C SER A 192 12.76 -3.20 4.50
N GLU A 193 12.75 -3.70 5.74
CA GLU A 193 11.58 -4.29 6.42
C GLU A 193 10.49 -3.25 6.72
N TYR A 194 10.84 -1.96 6.71
CA TYR A 194 9.87 -0.86 6.86
C TYR A 194 9.10 -0.55 5.58
N THR A 195 9.45 -1.18 4.45
CA THR A 195 8.70 -1.02 3.20
C THR A 195 7.33 -1.67 3.33
N GLU A 196 6.30 -1.02 2.79
CA GLU A 196 4.88 -1.41 2.90
C GLU A 196 4.26 -1.22 4.30
N LEU A 197 4.97 -0.66 5.28
CA LEU A 197 4.39 -0.27 6.57
C LEU A 197 3.68 1.09 6.49
N PHE A 198 2.61 1.25 7.26
CA PHE A 198 1.90 2.53 7.37
C PHE A 198 2.48 3.35 8.52
N LEU A 199 2.98 4.55 8.20
CA LEU A 199 3.38 5.54 9.19
C LEU A 199 2.12 6.19 9.78
N THR A 200 1.87 5.90 11.05
CA THR A 200 0.69 6.39 11.78
C THR A 200 0.94 7.71 12.50
N ASP A 201 2.17 7.93 12.98
CA ASP A 201 2.52 9.14 13.72
C ASP A 201 4.03 9.43 13.75
N ILE A 202 4.38 10.68 14.04
CA ILE A 202 5.75 11.17 14.27
C ILE A 202 5.76 11.97 15.57
N ILE A 203 6.43 11.45 16.59
CA ILE A 203 6.48 12.05 17.94
C ILE A 203 7.87 12.64 18.18
N PHE A 204 7.92 13.84 18.78
CA PHE A 204 9.14 14.56 19.12
C PHE A 204 9.29 14.65 20.64
N GLU A 205 10.33 14.05 21.22
CA GLU A 205 10.58 14.07 22.67
C GLU A 205 12.08 14.18 22.96
N ASN A 206 12.49 15.14 23.80
CA ASN A 206 13.87 15.27 24.29
C ASN A 206 14.95 15.21 23.19
N GLU A 207 14.74 15.93 22.08
CA GLU A 207 15.59 15.93 20.86
C GLU A 207 15.53 14.64 20.04
N ASP A 208 14.86 13.60 20.49
CA ASP A 208 14.63 12.36 19.75
C ASP A 208 13.35 12.44 18.90
N ILE A 209 13.33 11.67 17.81
CA ILE A 209 12.17 11.52 16.94
C ILE A 209 11.75 10.04 16.93
N TYR A 210 10.47 9.79 17.15
CA TYR A 210 9.86 8.46 17.13
C TYR A 210 8.88 8.36 15.96
N LEU A 211 9.07 7.37 15.10
CA LEU A 211 8.13 7.01 14.03
C LEU A 211 7.30 5.83 14.49
N LEU A 212 5.98 5.94 14.42
CA LEU A 212 5.05 4.89 14.83
C LEU A 212 4.42 4.22 13.60
N PHE A 213 4.51 2.90 13.52
CA PHE A 213 3.93 2.12 12.44
C PHE A 213 2.66 1.36 12.89
N ASP A 214 1.81 1.00 11.94
CA ASP A 214 0.52 0.34 12.18
C ASP A 214 0.64 -1.06 12.80
N ASN A 215 1.74 -1.76 12.54
CA ASN A 215 2.07 -3.05 13.16
C ASN A 215 2.53 -2.93 14.63
N GLY A 216 2.63 -1.70 15.16
CA GLY A 216 3.09 -1.40 16.52
C GLY A 216 4.60 -1.22 16.66
N GLU A 217 5.36 -1.37 15.57
CA GLU A 217 6.79 -1.08 15.55
C GLU A 217 7.04 0.41 15.73
N LYS A 218 8.17 0.72 16.38
CA LYS A 218 8.58 2.08 16.68
C LYS A 218 10.02 2.28 16.27
N LEU A 219 10.27 3.25 15.42
CA LEU A 219 11.63 3.63 15.02
C LEU A 219 12.06 4.89 15.75
N LEU A 220 13.15 4.79 16.51
CA LEU A 220 13.79 5.90 17.19
C LEU A 220 14.94 6.46 16.36
N ILE A 221 14.95 7.77 16.15
CA ILE A 221 16.05 8.54 15.58
C ILE A 221 16.62 9.42 16.71
N LYS A 222 17.84 9.11 17.16
CA LYS A 222 18.45 9.77 18.32
C LYS A 222 19.04 11.14 17.99
N ASN A 223 18.77 12.15 18.80
CA ASN A 223 19.12 13.55 18.52
C ASN A 223 18.74 13.92 17.08
N GLY A 224 17.49 13.64 16.76
CA GLY A 224 16.91 13.64 15.43
C GLY A 224 16.56 15.03 14.94
N GLU A 225 16.69 15.23 13.63
CA GLU A 225 16.20 16.42 12.93
C GLU A 225 15.55 16.01 11.61
N ILE A 226 14.53 16.75 11.18
CA ILE A 226 13.93 16.58 9.87
C ILE A 226 14.80 17.31 8.85
N LEU A 227 15.35 16.57 7.88
CA LEU A 227 16.05 17.19 6.75
C LEU A 227 15.09 17.56 5.63
N GLU A 228 14.03 16.79 5.47
CA GLU A 228 13.06 16.98 4.40
C GLU A 228 11.72 16.36 4.78
N ARG A 229 10.66 17.12 4.53
CA ARG A 229 9.27 16.68 4.66
C ARG A 229 8.47 17.46 3.64
N GLU A 230 8.10 16.79 2.55
CA GLU A 230 7.33 17.43 1.48
C GLU A 230 5.82 17.49 1.80
N GLU A 231 5.32 16.64 2.71
CA GLU A 231 3.92 16.63 3.14
C GLU A 231 3.79 16.67 4.66
N GLU A 232 2.98 17.62 5.16
CA GLU A 232 2.70 17.73 6.59
C GLU A 232 1.62 16.74 7.05
N LYS A 233 0.64 16.48 6.20
CA LYS A 233 -0.50 15.63 6.58
C LYS A 233 -0.13 14.16 6.47
N LEU A 234 -0.23 13.44 7.58
CA LEU A 234 -0.30 11.97 7.59
C LEU A 234 -1.77 11.53 7.59
N PHE A 235 -2.03 10.41 6.92
CA PHE A 235 -3.32 9.74 6.98
C PHE A 235 -3.15 8.46 7.80
N ALA A 236 -3.84 8.38 8.94
CA ALA A 236 -3.78 7.22 9.80
C ALA A 236 -4.66 6.12 9.23
N TRP A 237 -4.03 5.03 8.79
CA TRP A 237 -4.73 3.83 8.36
C TRP A 237 -5.55 3.25 9.51
N ASN A 238 -6.78 2.85 9.23
CA ASN A 238 -7.65 2.21 10.20
C ASN A 238 -8.48 1.11 9.53
N ALA A 239 -8.16 -0.15 9.85
CA ALA A 239 -8.86 -1.32 9.32
C ALA A 239 -10.34 -1.39 9.73
N ASP A 240 -10.72 -0.70 10.81
CA ASP A 240 -12.07 -0.74 11.37
C ASP A 240 -12.98 0.36 10.81
N ILE A 241 -12.46 1.25 9.95
CA ILE A 241 -13.19 2.36 9.34
C ILE A 241 -13.08 2.28 7.80
N PRO A 242 -14.21 2.23 7.08
CA PRO A 242 -14.18 2.14 5.62
C PRO A 242 -13.57 3.38 5.01
N ASN A 243 -12.76 3.17 3.96
CA ASN A 243 -12.09 4.22 3.22
C ASN A 243 -11.20 5.12 4.10
N SER A 244 -10.62 4.59 5.18
CA SER A 244 -9.58 5.31 5.90
C SER A 244 -8.40 5.57 4.96
N GLY A 245 -7.92 6.82 4.96
CA GLY A 245 -6.68 7.15 4.25
C GLY A 245 -5.47 6.49 4.93
N TRP A 246 -4.34 6.48 4.26
CA TRP A 246 -3.11 5.90 4.78
C TRP A 246 -1.86 6.62 4.28
N SER A 247 -0.80 6.58 5.06
CA SER A 247 0.54 7.06 4.70
C SER A 247 1.51 5.89 4.75
N MET A 248 1.96 5.40 3.60
CA MET A 248 2.76 4.17 3.50
C MET A 248 4.19 4.46 3.06
N VAL A 249 5.14 3.70 3.61
CA VAL A 249 6.52 3.68 3.12
C VAL A 249 6.58 2.84 1.84
N ILE A 250 6.89 3.46 0.72
CA ILE A 250 7.08 2.79 -0.58
C ILE A 250 8.51 2.25 -0.73
N ALA A 251 9.47 2.96 -0.15
CA ALA A 251 10.87 2.56 -0.13
C ALA A 251 11.59 3.26 1.01
N ALA A 252 12.61 2.60 1.55
CA ALA A 252 13.48 3.15 2.58
C ALA A 252 14.95 2.89 2.22
N GLU A 253 15.81 3.86 2.51
CA GLU A 253 17.26 3.74 2.33
C GLU A 253 18.00 4.52 3.42
N LEU A 254 19.18 4.02 3.81
CA LEU A 254 19.98 4.58 4.90
C LEU A 254 21.38 4.97 4.41
N TYR A 255 21.82 6.15 4.83
CA TYR A 255 23.18 6.62 4.59
C TYR A 255 23.83 7.06 5.88
N ARG A 256 25.16 7.17 5.82
CA ARG A 256 25.98 7.74 6.89
C ARG A 256 26.82 8.88 6.35
N THR A 257 26.62 10.07 6.90
CA THR A 257 27.31 11.32 6.54
C THR A 257 27.89 11.93 7.81
N ASP A 258 29.18 12.25 7.82
CA ASP A 258 29.84 12.99 8.93
C ASP A 258 29.52 12.48 10.35
N LYS A 259 29.56 11.15 10.53
CA LYS A 259 29.24 10.41 11.77
C LYS A 259 27.76 10.36 12.17
N LYS A 260 26.86 11.05 11.46
CA LYS A 260 25.42 10.92 11.60
C LYS A 260 24.83 9.95 10.56
N PHE A 261 23.61 9.53 10.80
CA PHE A 261 22.81 8.69 9.91
C PHE A 261 21.71 9.53 9.29
N GLU A 262 21.45 9.31 8.01
CA GLU A 262 20.30 9.87 7.31
C GLU A 262 19.44 8.73 6.79
N ILE A 263 18.22 8.63 7.30
CA ILE A 263 17.22 7.69 6.80
C ILE A 263 16.25 8.43 5.89
N HIS A 264 16.08 7.90 4.69
CA HIS A 264 15.26 8.49 3.63
C HIS A 264 14.11 7.54 3.33
N PHE A 265 12.89 8.05 3.39
CA PHE A 265 11.69 7.35 3.01
C PHE A 265 11.08 8.00 1.76
N LEU A 266 10.73 7.16 0.79
CA LEU A 266 9.77 7.51 -0.24
C LEU A 266 8.40 7.10 0.26
N MET A 267 7.53 8.07 0.49
CA MET A 267 6.20 7.87 1.06
C MET A 267 5.13 7.96 -0.02
N GLU A 268 4.02 7.24 0.17
CA GLU A 268 2.77 7.44 -0.56
C GLU A 268 1.67 7.76 0.46
N ASN A 269 1.09 8.95 0.36
CA ASN A 269 -0.16 9.27 1.02
C ASN A 269 -1.30 8.87 0.11
N ARG A 270 -2.32 8.24 0.65
CA ARG A 270 -3.61 8.03 -0.01
C ARG A 270 -4.73 8.49 0.88
N ASN A 271 -5.61 9.33 0.36
CA ASN A 271 -6.78 9.78 1.11
C ASN A 271 -7.98 8.84 0.93
N GLU A 272 -9.08 9.16 1.58
CA GLU A 272 -10.33 8.40 1.52
C GLU A 272 -10.91 8.29 0.10
N TYR A 273 -10.53 9.16 -0.83
CA TYR A 273 -10.99 9.16 -2.21
C TYR A 273 -9.99 8.51 -3.18
N GLU A 274 -9.04 7.71 -2.69
CA GLU A 274 -7.95 7.08 -3.45
C GLU A 274 -6.95 8.06 -4.08
N ARG A 275 -7.06 9.38 -3.86
CA ARG A 275 -6.05 10.32 -4.39
C ARG A 275 -4.74 10.09 -3.67
N TYR A 276 -3.68 9.88 -4.42
CA TYR A 276 -2.35 9.70 -3.84
C TYR A 276 -1.37 10.83 -4.16
N THR A 277 -0.44 11.03 -3.23
CA THR A 277 0.74 11.86 -3.41
C THR A 277 1.96 11.06 -3.01
N VAL A 278 2.99 11.05 -3.85
CA VAL A 278 4.30 10.49 -3.51
C VAL A 278 5.22 11.61 -3.05
N TRP A 279 5.84 11.44 -1.89
CA TRP A 279 6.58 12.50 -1.22
C TRP A 279 7.80 11.96 -0.46
N TYR A 280 8.78 12.80 -0.20
CA TYR A 280 9.98 12.43 0.56
C TYR A 280 9.87 12.81 2.04
N LEU A 281 10.27 11.88 2.90
CA LEU A 281 10.45 12.09 4.33
C LEU A 281 11.86 11.65 4.71
N THR A 282 12.68 12.59 5.18
CA THR A 282 14.08 12.35 5.50
C THR A 282 14.41 12.85 6.90
N PHE A 283 15.03 12.01 7.70
CA PHE A 283 15.52 12.36 9.03
C PHE A 283 17.03 12.16 9.12
N ARG A 284 17.66 12.95 9.99
CA ARG A 284 19.07 12.77 10.37
C ARG A 284 19.18 12.59 11.88
N GLY A 285 20.01 11.66 12.31
CA GLY A 285 20.24 11.39 13.73
C GLY A 285 21.65 10.89 14.00
N THR A 286 21.99 10.82 15.28
CA THR A 286 23.27 10.26 15.74
C THR A 286 23.28 8.73 15.77
N ASP A 287 22.10 8.13 15.86
CA ASP A 287 21.87 6.68 15.76
C ASP A 287 20.38 6.44 15.43
N ILE A 288 20.06 5.24 14.94
CA ILE A 288 18.69 4.85 14.58
C ILE A 288 18.44 3.45 15.13
N GLN A 289 17.33 3.26 15.85
CA GLN A 289 17.05 2.03 16.59
C GLN A 289 15.58 1.65 16.49
N GLU A 290 15.29 0.37 16.30
CA GLU A 290 13.96 -0.17 16.55
C GLU A 290 13.73 -0.32 18.06
N ILE A 291 12.59 0.17 18.54
CA ILE A 291 12.12 -0.04 19.90
C ILE A 291 11.08 -1.15 19.87
N ILE A 292 11.51 -2.34 20.30
CA ILE A 292 10.61 -3.46 20.54
C ILE A 292 9.79 -3.12 21.78
N THR A 293 8.51 -2.76 21.59
CA THR A 293 7.58 -2.71 22.71
C THR A 293 7.22 -4.17 23.05
N PRO A 294 7.42 -4.66 24.30
CA PRO A 294 7.00 -6.00 24.66
C PRO A 294 5.49 -6.12 24.45
N ASN A 295 5.07 -6.95 23.48
CA ASN A 295 3.67 -7.29 23.29
C ASN A 295 3.17 -8.01 24.54
N ASN A 296 2.52 -7.28 25.44
CA ASN A 296 1.85 -7.84 26.62
C ASN A 296 0.54 -8.58 26.26
N GLU A 297 0.17 -8.71 24.97
CA GLU A 297 -1.15 -9.20 24.57
C GLU A 297 -1.23 -10.60 23.95
N PHE A 298 -0.14 -11.37 23.90
CA PHE A 298 -0.21 -12.78 23.49
C PHE A 298 0.49 -13.71 24.48
N ARG A 299 -0.01 -13.73 25.72
CA ARG A 299 0.15 -14.89 26.60
C ARG A 299 -1.22 -15.51 26.83
N PHE A 300 -1.64 -16.34 25.88
CA PHE A 300 -2.63 -17.37 26.18
C PHE A 300 -1.99 -18.33 27.20
N LYS A 301 -2.43 -18.24 28.45
CA LYS A 301 -2.32 -19.33 29.42
C LYS A 301 -3.63 -20.10 29.43
#